data_AF-A0A349LNS5-F1
#
_entry.id   AF-A0A349LNS5-F1
#
_cell.length_a   1.000
_cell.length_b   1.000
_cell.length_c   1.000
_cell.angle_alpha   90.00
_cell.angle_beta   90.00
_cell.angle_gamma   90.00
#
_symmetry.space_group_name_H-M   'P 1'
#
loop_
_entity.id
_entity.type
_entity.pdbx_description
1 polymer ?
#
loop_
_entity_poly.entity_id
_entity_poly.type
_entity_poly.pdbx_seq_one_letter_code
_entity_poly.pdbx_strand_id
1 'polypeptide(L)'
;MGDSANDLINRPIMASMHTAAFQHNLNRVRELAPESKIWSVIKARAYGHCFEAALKGLASTDGFALLDIQDASWLREQDWEGRILLLEG
;
A
#
# COMPACT_ATOMS: atom_id res chain seq x y z
N MET A 1 -7.91 -42.53 9.47
CA MET A 1 -7.24 -41.41 10.16
C MET A 1 -6.52 -40.60 9.10
N GLY A 2 -6.93 -39.45 8.62
CA GLY A 2 -7.99 -38.52 9.00
C GLY A 2 -7.64 -37.20 8.31
N ASP A 3 -7.55 -37.21 6.97
CA ASP A 3 -7.31 -35.99 6.16
C ASP A 3 -8.67 -35.36 5.83
N SER A 4 -9.28 -34.79 6.85
CA SER A 4 -10.52 -34.01 6.76
C SER A 4 -10.21 -32.58 7.15
N ALA A 5 -9.58 -31.82 6.25
CA ALA A 5 -9.46 -30.36 6.40
C ALA A 5 -9.22 -29.64 5.07
N ASN A 6 -9.65 -30.18 3.93
CA ASN A 6 -9.56 -29.48 2.65
C ASN A 6 -10.87 -29.57 1.84
N ASP A 7 -12.00 -29.54 2.55
CA ASP A 7 -13.28 -29.16 1.96
C ASP A 7 -13.18 -27.71 1.49
N LEU A 8 -12.81 -27.57 0.21
CA LEU A 8 -13.16 -26.53 -0.74
C LEU A 8 -14.01 -25.39 -0.16
N ILE A 9 -13.37 -24.42 0.49
CA ILE A 9 -13.96 -23.10 0.69
C ILE A 9 -13.97 -22.42 -0.68
N ASN A 10 -15.08 -22.59 -1.42
CA ASN A 10 -15.37 -21.81 -2.61
C ASN A 10 -15.64 -20.35 -2.18
N ARG A 11 -14.59 -19.53 -2.18
CA ARG A 11 -14.67 -18.06 -1.99
C ARG A 11 -14.50 -17.39 -3.36
N PRO A 12 -15.59 -17.21 -4.14
CA PRO A 12 -15.50 -16.71 -5.50
C PRO A 12 -15.21 -15.20 -5.58
N ILE A 13 -15.28 -14.47 -4.46
CA ILE A 13 -15.02 -13.03 -4.43
C ILE A 13 -13.52 -12.82 -4.22
N MET A 14 -12.88 -12.20 -5.21
CA MET A 14 -11.46 -11.86 -5.19
C MET A 14 -11.25 -10.44 -5.69
N ALA A 15 -10.36 -9.71 -5.02
CA ALA A 15 -9.82 -8.45 -5.51
C ALA A 15 -8.36 -8.68 -5.92
N SER A 16 -8.03 -8.37 -7.17
CA SER A 16 -6.67 -8.51 -7.70
C SER A 16 -5.95 -7.17 -7.70
N MET A 17 -4.75 -7.18 -7.13
CA MET A 17 -3.94 -6.00 -6.90
C MET A 17 -2.71 -6.00 -7.82
N HIS A 18 -2.73 -5.17 -8.86
CA HIS A 18 -1.60 -5.05 -9.80
C HIS A 18 -0.61 -3.98 -9.34
N THR A 19 0.42 -4.38 -8.58
CA THR A 19 1.42 -3.43 -8.05
C THR A 19 2.19 -2.69 -9.15
N ALA A 20 2.28 -3.24 -10.35
CA ALA A 20 2.86 -2.56 -11.51
C ALA A 20 2.06 -1.29 -11.92
N ALA A 21 0.74 -1.28 -11.71
CA ALA A 21 -0.08 -0.11 -11.99
C ALA A 21 0.19 1.04 -10.99
N PHE A 22 0.47 0.71 -9.72
CA PHE A 22 0.92 1.70 -8.74
C PHE A 22 2.24 2.34 -9.14
N GLN A 23 3.23 1.53 -9.52
CA GLN A 23 4.52 2.03 -9.94
C GLN A 23 4.40 2.90 -11.20
N HIS A 24 3.58 2.49 -12.17
CA HIS A 24 3.29 3.28 -13.36
C HIS A 24 2.70 4.65 -13.00
N ASN A 25 1.67 4.69 -12.14
CA ASN A 25 1.04 5.94 -11.73
C ASN A 25 2.01 6.85 -10.98
N LEU A 26 2.82 6.28 -10.08
CA LEU A 26 3.84 7.03 -9.34
C LEU A 26 4.89 7.64 -10.28
N ASN A 27 5.37 6.86 -11.26
CA ASN A 27 6.29 7.35 -12.29
C ASN A 27 5.64 8.46 -13.12
N ARG A 28 4.36 8.31 -13.48
CA ARG A 28 3.64 9.34 -14.23
C ARG A 28 3.54 10.66 -13.48
N VAL A 29 3.27 10.61 -12.17
CA VAL A 29 3.29 11.82 -11.32
C VAL A 29 4.68 12.42 -11.28
N ARG A 30 5.74 11.60 -11.19
CA ARG A 30 7.12 12.07 -11.20
C ARG A 30 7.51 12.77 -12.50
N GLU A 31 7.08 12.24 -13.65
CA GLU A 31 7.31 12.87 -14.96
C GLU A 31 6.62 14.24 -15.07
N LEU A 32 5.42 14.37 -14.50
CA LEU A 32 4.63 15.60 -14.55
C LEU A 32 5.12 16.66 -13.56
N ALA A 33 5.76 16.25 -12.46
CA ALA A 33 6.24 17.13 -11.41
C ALA A 33 7.65 16.71 -10.92
N PRO A 34 8.69 16.82 -11.78
CA PRO A 34 10.02 16.26 -11.51
C PRO A 34 10.70 16.84 -10.27
N GLU A 35 10.49 18.13 -10.00
CA GLU A 35 11.10 18.85 -8.87
C GLU A 35 10.30 18.69 -7.56
N SER A 36 9.13 18.05 -7.61
CA SER A 36 8.26 17.91 -6.44
C SER A 36 8.52 16.64 -5.66
N LYS A 37 8.36 16.72 -4.33
CA LYS A 37 8.27 15.55 -3.46
C LYS A 37 6.88 14.91 -3.58
N ILE A 38 6.83 13.58 -3.66
CA ILE A 38 5.60 12.83 -3.81
C ILE A 38 5.27 12.13 -2.49
N TRP A 39 4.07 12.43 -1.97
CA TRP A 39 3.48 11.74 -0.84
C TRP A 39 2.42 10.75 -1.34
N SER A 40 2.68 9.46 -1.14
CA SER A 40 1.71 8.41 -1.43
C SER A 40 0.72 8.32 -0.28
N VAL A 41 -0.51 8.77 -0.51
CA VAL A 41 -1.57 8.76 0.53
C VAL A 41 -2.19 7.37 0.60
N ILE A 42 -2.08 6.69 1.74
CA ILE A 42 -2.57 5.31 1.94
C ILE A 42 -3.54 5.21 3.12
N LYS A 43 -4.61 6.02 3.13
CA LYS A 43 -5.66 5.92 4.15
C LYS A 43 -6.62 4.75 3.90
N ALA A 44 -7.36 4.31 4.92
CA ALA A 44 -8.38 3.25 4.83
C ALA A 44 -7.85 1.95 4.17
N ARG A 45 -6.73 1.43 4.68
CA ARG A 45 -6.03 0.26 4.10
C ARG A 45 -5.66 0.44 2.63
N ALA A 46 -5.05 1.58 2.30
CA ALA A 46 -4.74 2.02 0.94
C ALA A 46 -5.98 2.07 0.03
N TYR A 47 -7.07 2.67 0.49
CA TYR A 47 -8.35 2.71 -0.23
C TYR A 47 -8.86 1.31 -0.61
N GLY A 48 -8.71 0.34 0.30
CA GLY A 48 -9.12 -1.05 0.07
C GLY A 48 -8.17 -1.91 -0.77
N HIS A 49 -7.02 -1.35 -1.19
CA HIS A 49 -6.03 -2.06 -1.99
C HIS A 49 -5.01 -2.88 -1.17
N CYS A 50 -5.10 -2.83 0.17
CA CYS A 50 -4.16 -3.40 1.14
C CYS A 50 -2.78 -2.72 1.16
N PHE A 51 -2.16 -2.70 2.34
CA PHE A 51 -0.89 -1.99 2.52
C PHE A 51 0.29 -2.71 1.89
N GLU A 52 0.28 -4.04 1.83
CA GLU A 52 1.35 -4.83 1.22
C GLU A 52 1.49 -4.51 -0.27
N ALA A 53 0.35 -4.40 -0.97
CA ALA A 53 0.34 -4.03 -2.38
C ALA A 53 0.79 -2.58 -2.57
N ALA A 54 0.33 -1.66 -1.71
CA ALA A 54 0.71 -0.25 -1.77
C ALA A 54 2.21 -0.06 -1.48
N LEU A 55 2.73 -0.66 -0.40
CA LEU A 55 4.14 -0.58 -0.02
C LEU A 55 5.04 -1.12 -1.15
N LYS A 56 4.69 -2.27 -1.72
CA LYS A 56 5.43 -2.85 -2.85
C LYS A 56 5.37 -1.97 -4.11
N GLY A 57 4.19 -1.48 -4.45
CA GLY A 57 3.97 -0.74 -5.70
C GLY A 57 4.35 0.74 -5.65
N LEU A 58 4.50 1.31 -4.45
CA LEU A 58 4.81 2.72 -4.22
C LEU A 58 6.16 2.91 -3.51
N ALA A 59 7.03 1.89 -3.51
CA ALA A 59 8.30 1.90 -2.79
C ALA A 59 9.23 3.08 -3.16
N SER A 60 9.09 3.64 -4.38
CA SER A 60 9.86 4.81 -4.83
C SER A 60 9.22 6.16 -4.49
N THR A 61 8.23 6.19 -3.61
CA THR A 61 7.61 7.42 -3.10
C THR A 61 8.61 8.17 -2.20
N ASP A 62 8.53 9.51 -2.11
CA ASP A 62 9.39 10.25 -1.17
C ASP A 62 8.92 10.08 0.29
N GLY A 63 7.65 9.76 0.46
CA GLY A 63 7.04 9.47 1.76
C GLY A 63 5.64 8.87 1.62
N PHE A 64 5.15 8.28 2.70
CA PHE A 64 3.75 7.86 2.85
C PHE A 64 2.98 8.86 3.72
N ALA A 65 1.73 9.11 3.38
CA ALA A 65 0.82 9.92 4.18
C ALA A 65 -0.42 9.11 4.58
N LEU A 66 -0.86 9.21 5.84
CA LEU A 66 -1.91 8.37 6.42
C LEU A 66 -2.60 9.07 7.60
N LEU A 67 -3.69 8.49 8.12
CA LEU A 67 -4.49 9.10 9.20
C LEU A 67 -4.19 8.52 10.59
N ASP A 68 -3.85 7.24 10.68
CA ASP A 68 -3.78 6.51 11.95
C ASP A 68 -2.35 6.15 12.35
N ILE A 69 -1.97 6.43 13.60
CA ILE A 69 -0.62 6.11 14.09
C ILE A 69 -0.32 4.60 14.09
N GLN A 70 -1.35 3.74 14.16
CA GLN A 70 -1.17 2.28 14.02
C GLN A 70 -0.67 1.90 12.62
N ASP A 71 -1.18 2.56 11.56
CA ASP A 71 -0.73 2.33 10.19
C ASP A 71 0.70 2.85 9.98
N ALA A 72 1.08 3.93 10.68
CA ALA A 72 2.47 4.39 10.71
C ALA A 72 3.41 3.39 11.40
N SER A 73 2.98 2.78 12.51
CA SER A 73 3.74 1.70 13.18
C SER A 73 3.94 0.52 12.23
N TRP A 74 2.86 0.10 11.57
CA TRP A 74 2.91 -1.01 10.61
C TRP A 74 3.93 -0.75 9.49
N LEU A 75 4.01 0.47 8.94
CA LEU A 75 5.04 0.81 7.94
C LEU A 75 6.46 0.62 8.50
N ARG A 76 6.71 1.02 9.74
CA ARG A 76 8.03 0.85 10.39
C ARG A 76 8.35 -0.63 10.64
N GLU A 77 7.35 -1.43 11.01
CA GLU A 77 7.49 -2.88 11.16
C GLU A 77 7.76 -3.59 9.83
N GLN A 78 7.42 -2.97 8.70
CA GLN A 78 7.76 -3.44 7.34
C GLN A 78 9.05 -2.79 6.79
N ASP A 79 9.92 -2.28 7.67
CA ASP A 79 11.22 -1.67 7.33
C ASP A 79 11.12 -0.46 6.38
N TRP A 80 9.98 0.22 6.33
CA TRP A 80 9.92 1.51 5.64
C TRP A 80 10.73 2.54 6.43
N GLU A 81 11.83 3.02 5.84
CA GLU A 81 12.68 4.05 6.45
C GLU A 81 12.33 5.47 6.00
N GLY A 82 11.52 5.61 4.95
CA GLY A 82 11.16 6.90 4.40
C GLY A 82 10.26 7.74 5.32
N ARG A 83 9.97 8.96 4.89
CA ARG A 83 9.15 9.88 5.70
C ARG A 83 7.72 9.36 5.81
N ILE A 84 7.12 9.56 6.99
CA ILE A 84 5.69 9.29 7.23
C ILE A 84 5.05 10.61 7.66
N LEU A 85 3.99 11.02 6.97
CA LEU A 85 3.18 12.19 7.29
C LEU A 85 1.86 11.72 7.89
N LEU A 86 1.62 12.08 9.15
CA LEU A 86 0.31 11.94 9.77
C LEU A 86 -0.55 13.12 9.33
N LEU A 87 -1.65 12.86 8.64
CA LEU A 87 -2.58 13.87 8.16
C LEU A 87 -3.63 14.16 9.24
N GLU A 88 -3.95 15.44 9.43
CA GLU A 88 -5.09 15.88 10.24
C GLU A 88 -6.19 16.45 9.33
N GLY A 89 -7.45 16.23 9.70
CA GLY A 89 -8.63 16.71 8.97
C GLY A 89 -9.92 16.13 9.52
#